data_AF-A0A832DT29-F1
#
_entry.id   AF-A0A832DT29-F1
#
_cell.length_a   1.000
_cell.length_b   1.000
_cell.length_c   1.000
_cell.angle_alpha   90.00
_cell.angle_beta   90.00
_cell.angle_gamma   90.00
#
_symmetry.space_group_name_H-M   'P 1'
#
loop_
_entity.id
_entity.type
_entity.pdbx_description
1 polymer ?
#
loop_
_entity_poly.entity_id
_entity_poly.type
_entity_poly.pdbx_seq_one_letter_code
_entity_poly.pdbx_strand_id
1 'polypeptide(L)'
;MSQLVVERLVEGVSGEVRELVLALYDVFASTYKKLYNLVESFDGDLSRGIVDVDEYYREAEDVVRSMYLDAYYLAGRLNEALVRHPEPLKVLPGAAPTQSPDALYKLLGVLAGVLFRIACGFEGSRRGVLVLLGYTYLGLAGGRPLDAVVFTLASIALARARGDVAAELLKRVDVDLEGVINFACGAVELAKFLEDRGISSIPE
;
A
#
# COMPACT_ATOMS: atom_id res chain seq x y z
N MET A 1 5.25 -6.38 -14.00
CA MET A 1 6.29 -7.24 -14.59
C MET A 1 5.60 -8.47 -15.17
N SER A 2 5.88 -8.89 -16.41
CA SER A 2 5.20 -10.05 -17.01
C SER A 2 5.81 -11.36 -16.51
N GLN A 3 4.99 -12.43 -16.46
CA GLN A 3 5.41 -13.76 -16.04
C GLN A 3 6.64 -14.26 -16.83
N LEU A 4 6.68 -13.98 -18.14
CA LEU A 4 7.82 -14.27 -19.03
C LEU A 4 9.15 -13.63 -18.57
N VAL A 5 9.10 -12.45 -17.96
CA VAL A 5 10.31 -11.78 -17.44
C VAL A 5 10.77 -12.47 -16.15
N VAL A 6 9.83 -12.87 -15.29
CA VAL A 6 10.15 -13.60 -14.05
C VAL A 6 10.70 -14.99 -14.37
N GLU A 7 10.10 -15.72 -15.31
CA GLU A 7 10.56 -17.03 -15.76
C GLU A 7 12.00 -17.00 -16.28
N ARG A 8 12.35 -15.97 -17.08
CA ARG A 8 13.72 -15.76 -17.57
C ARG A 8 14.70 -15.38 -16.47
N LEU A 9 14.26 -14.65 -15.44
CA LEU A 9 15.10 -14.27 -14.30
C LEU A 9 15.47 -15.45 -13.40
N VAL A 10 14.68 -16.53 -13.43
CA VAL A 10 14.91 -17.76 -12.63
C VAL A 10 15.42 -18.94 -13.48
N GLU A 11 15.78 -18.71 -14.74
CA GLU A 11 16.46 -19.71 -15.58
C GLU A 11 17.82 -20.05 -14.98
N GLY A 12 18.07 -21.35 -14.69
CA GLY A 12 19.31 -21.83 -14.08
C GLY A 12 19.30 -21.91 -12.55
N VAL A 13 18.21 -21.51 -11.89
CA VAL A 13 17.98 -21.70 -10.44
C VAL A 13 17.46 -23.13 -10.18
N SER A 14 17.76 -23.71 -9.00
CA SER A 14 17.25 -25.04 -8.63
C SER A 14 15.71 -25.11 -8.72
N GLY A 15 15.17 -26.28 -9.09
CA GLY A 15 13.74 -26.46 -9.36
C GLY A 15 12.82 -26.00 -8.23
N GLU A 16 13.16 -26.34 -6.97
CA GLU A 16 12.37 -25.94 -5.79
C GLU A 16 12.33 -24.42 -5.59
N VAL A 17 13.46 -23.73 -5.73
CA VAL A 17 13.52 -22.26 -5.55
C VAL A 17 12.78 -21.56 -6.69
N ARG A 18 12.89 -22.07 -7.92
CA ARG A 18 12.16 -21.57 -9.09
C ARG A 18 10.64 -21.68 -8.90
N GLU A 19 10.15 -22.83 -8.45
CA GLU A 19 8.71 -23.05 -8.19
C GLU A 19 8.18 -22.09 -7.12
N LEU A 20 8.94 -21.87 -6.05
CA LEU A 20 8.55 -20.96 -4.96
C LEU A 20 8.52 -19.48 -5.41
N VAL A 21 9.44 -19.05 -6.26
CA VAL A 21 9.44 -17.68 -6.83
C VAL A 21 8.24 -17.48 -7.76
N LEU A 22 7.90 -18.47 -8.59
CA LEU A 22 6.72 -18.40 -9.46
C LEU A 22 5.42 -18.39 -8.66
N ALA A 23 5.30 -19.25 -7.65
CA ALA A 23 4.15 -19.25 -6.75
C ALA A 23 3.97 -17.89 -6.04
N LEU A 24 5.07 -17.28 -5.60
CA LEU A 24 5.03 -15.95 -4.97
C LEU A 24 4.59 -14.86 -5.97
N TYR A 25 5.05 -14.92 -7.22
CA TYR A 25 4.59 -14.04 -8.28
C TYR A 25 3.08 -14.19 -8.54
N ASP A 26 2.57 -15.42 -8.59
CA ASP A 26 1.15 -15.70 -8.82
C ASP A 26 0.29 -15.16 -7.67
N VAL A 27 0.75 -15.26 -6.43
CA VAL A 27 0.08 -14.64 -5.27
C VAL A 27 0.00 -13.13 -5.41
N PHE A 28 1.09 -12.47 -5.80
CA PHE A 28 1.08 -11.02 -6.02
C PHE A 28 0.17 -10.61 -7.19
N ALA A 29 0.21 -11.34 -8.31
CA ALA A 29 -0.63 -11.08 -9.47
C ALA A 29 -2.12 -11.27 -9.14
N SER A 30 -2.46 -12.35 -8.43
CA SER A 30 -3.81 -12.64 -7.93
C SER A 30 -4.28 -11.54 -6.98
N THR A 31 -3.44 -11.13 -6.03
CA THR A 31 -3.76 -10.06 -5.07
C THR A 31 -4.02 -8.75 -5.79
N TYR A 32 -3.16 -8.37 -6.75
CA TYR A 32 -3.34 -7.14 -7.53
C TYR A 32 -4.67 -7.16 -8.31
N LYS A 33 -5.01 -8.30 -8.91
CA LYS A 33 -6.30 -8.48 -9.59
C LYS A 33 -7.49 -8.35 -8.63
N LYS A 34 -7.42 -8.96 -7.44
CA LYS A 34 -8.47 -8.82 -6.42
C LYS A 34 -8.64 -7.38 -5.95
N LEU A 35 -7.54 -6.67 -5.69
CA LEU A 35 -7.56 -5.25 -5.32
C LEU A 35 -8.16 -4.38 -6.43
N TYR A 36 -7.78 -4.63 -7.69
CA TYR A 36 -8.35 -3.93 -8.84
C TYR A 36 -9.86 -4.14 -8.93
N ASN A 37 -10.31 -5.39 -8.84
CA ASN A 37 -11.73 -5.73 -8.90
C ASN A 37 -12.53 -5.12 -7.73
N LEU A 38 -11.95 -5.09 -6.52
CA LEU A 38 -12.54 -4.45 -5.35
C LEU A 38 -12.77 -2.94 -5.60
N VAL A 39 -11.74 -2.25 -6.06
CA VAL A 39 -11.79 -0.81 -6.38
C VAL A 39 -12.77 -0.53 -7.51
N GLU A 40 -12.76 -1.32 -8.57
CA GLU A 40 -13.66 -1.18 -9.72
C GLU A 40 -15.12 -1.38 -9.32
N SER A 41 -15.41 -2.43 -8.54
CA SER A 41 -16.76 -2.73 -8.05
C SER A 41 -17.24 -1.60 -7.13
N PHE A 42 -16.39 -1.16 -6.20
CA PHE A 42 -16.70 -0.09 -5.27
C PHE A 42 -17.04 1.23 -5.98
N ASP A 43 -16.25 1.63 -6.97
CA ASP A 43 -16.50 2.84 -7.75
C ASP A 43 -17.79 2.73 -8.59
N GLY A 44 -18.09 1.53 -9.11
CA GLY A 44 -19.35 1.22 -9.78
C GLY A 44 -20.56 1.33 -8.85
N ASP A 45 -20.47 0.80 -7.63
CA ASP A 45 -21.54 0.83 -6.64
C ASP A 45 -21.74 2.22 -6.06
N LEU A 46 -20.65 2.98 -5.86
CA LEU A 46 -20.68 4.39 -5.49
C LEU A 46 -21.48 5.20 -6.51
N SER A 47 -21.20 4.97 -7.79
CA SER A 47 -21.87 5.66 -8.89
C SER A 47 -23.36 5.32 -8.98
N ARG A 48 -23.75 4.12 -8.54
CA ARG A 48 -25.15 3.67 -8.48
C ARG A 48 -25.85 4.05 -7.17
N GLY A 49 -25.11 4.49 -6.16
CA GLY A 49 -25.64 4.85 -4.85
C GLY A 49 -26.02 3.66 -3.96
N ILE A 50 -25.49 2.46 -4.23
CA ILE A 50 -25.87 1.21 -3.55
C ILE A 50 -24.76 0.61 -2.67
N VAL A 51 -23.75 1.41 -2.32
CA VAL A 51 -22.59 0.93 -1.55
C VAL A 51 -22.98 0.46 -0.15
N ASP A 52 -22.55 -0.75 0.20
CA ASP A 52 -22.51 -1.27 1.56
C ASP A 52 -21.07 -1.20 2.10
N VAL A 53 -20.83 -0.32 3.07
CA VAL A 53 -19.51 -0.12 3.66
C VAL A 53 -19.04 -1.35 4.44
N ASP A 54 -19.95 -2.08 5.10
CA ASP A 54 -19.63 -3.30 5.85
C ASP A 54 -19.17 -4.43 4.93
N GLU A 55 -19.79 -4.54 3.76
CA GLU A 55 -19.38 -5.49 2.72
C GLU A 55 -17.98 -5.15 2.18
N TYR A 56 -17.77 -3.92 1.73
CA TYR A 56 -16.48 -3.51 1.16
C TYR A 56 -15.32 -3.54 2.16
N TYR A 57 -15.58 -3.27 3.45
CA TYR A 57 -14.57 -3.44 4.48
C TYR A 57 -14.17 -4.91 4.66
N ARG A 58 -15.15 -5.83 4.73
CA ARG A 58 -14.88 -7.28 4.83
C ARG A 58 -14.15 -7.81 3.60
N GLU A 59 -14.51 -7.36 2.40
CA GLU A 59 -13.78 -7.73 1.19
C GLU A 59 -12.33 -7.22 1.21
N ALA A 60 -12.10 -5.99 1.68
CA ALA A 60 -10.75 -5.46 1.86
C ALA A 60 -9.92 -6.31 2.85
N GLU A 61 -10.51 -6.71 3.98
CA GLU A 61 -9.90 -7.63 4.94
C GLU A 61 -9.55 -8.97 4.29
N ASP A 62 -10.48 -9.56 3.52
CA ASP A 62 -10.26 -10.85 2.87
C ASP A 62 -9.14 -10.79 1.83
N VAL A 63 -9.07 -9.72 1.05
CA VAL A 63 -7.99 -9.51 0.08
C VAL A 63 -6.64 -9.41 0.79
N VAL A 64 -6.54 -8.57 1.82
CA VAL A 64 -5.30 -8.38 2.60
C VAL A 64 -4.89 -9.65 3.34
N ARG A 65 -5.84 -10.36 3.96
CA ARG A 65 -5.60 -11.62 4.66
C ARG A 65 -5.10 -12.69 3.71
N SER A 66 -5.70 -12.82 2.53
CA SER A 66 -5.26 -13.79 1.51
C SER A 66 -3.82 -13.51 1.07
N MET A 67 -3.46 -12.25 0.85
CA MET A 67 -2.09 -11.85 0.52
C MET A 67 -1.11 -12.24 1.64
N TYR A 68 -1.45 -11.93 2.90
CA TYR A 68 -0.54 -12.15 4.02
C TYR A 68 -0.27 -13.64 4.28
N LEU A 69 -1.31 -14.47 4.27
CA LEU A 69 -1.18 -15.91 4.51
C LEU A 69 -0.37 -16.59 3.39
N ASP A 70 -0.69 -16.28 2.13
CA ASP A 70 -0.05 -16.93 0.99
C ASP A 70 1.40 -16.44 0.81
N ALA A 71 1.64 -15.13 0.93
CA ALA A 71 2.98 -14.57 0.76
C ALA A 71 3.91 -14.93 1.93
N TYR A 72 3.43 -14.92 3.17
CA TYR A 72 4.26 -15.27 4.34
C TYR A 72 4.65 -16.75 4.34
N TYR A 73 3.70 -17.64 4.03
CA TYR A 73 3.96 -19.07 3.90
C TYR A 73 5.00 -19.35 2.80
N LEU A 74 4.81 -18.77 1.61
CA LEU A 74 5.74 -18.95 0.49
C LEU A 74 7.10 -18.33 0.75
N ALA A 75 7.17 -17.16 1.41
CA ALA A 75 8.44 -16.54 1.80
C ALA A 75 9.21 -17.39 2.81
N GLY A 76 8.52 -18.00 3.78
CA GLY A 76 9.13 -18.94 4.73
C GLY A 76 9.70 -20.17 4.03
N ARG A 77 8.93 -20.78 3.12
CA ARG A 77 9.36 -21.92 2.29
C ARG A 77 10.54 -21.56 1.40
N LEU A 78 10.53 -20.38 0.79
CA LEU A 78 11.61 -19.89 -0.05
C LEU A 78 12.90 -19.71 0.76
N ASN A 79 12.80 -19.16 1.97
CA ASN A 79 13.92 -19.00 2.87
C ASN A 79 14.53 -20.37 3.26
N GLU A 80 13.70 -21.36 3.59
CA GLU A 80 14.18 -22.74 3.84
C GLU A 80 14.87 -23.35 2.62
N ALA A 81 14.31 -23.19 1.43
CA ALA A 81 14.88 -23.70 0.18
C ALA A 81 16.23 -23.05 -0.15
N LEU A 82 16.38 -21.75 0.09
CA LEU A 82 17.63 -21.00 -0.08
C LEU A 82 18.71 -21.43 0.93
N VAL A 83 18.33 -21.80 2.15
CA VAL A 83 19.26 -22.37 3.15
C VAL A 83 19.75 -23.76 2.71
N ARG A 84 18.88 -24.61 2.16
CA ARG A 84 19.24 -25.94 1.64
C ARG A 84 20.04 -25.88 0.33
N HIS A 85 19.76 -24.88 -0.50
CA HIS A 85 20.38 -24.66 -1.80
C HIS A 85 20.99 -23.26 -1.86
N PRO A 86 22.24 -23.08 -1.38
CA PRO A 86 22.90 -21.78 -1.37
C PRO A 86 23.46 -21.35 -2.74
N GLU A 87 23.58 -22.26 -3.71
CA GLU A 87 24.10 -21.98 -5.06
C GLU A 87 23.34 -20.86 -5.81
N PRO A 88 21.98 -20.78 -5.77
CA PRO A 88 21.22 -19.63 -6.24
C PRO A 88 21.68 -18.26 -5.72
N LEU A 89 22.19 -18.17 -4.48
CA LEU A 89 22.69 -16.91 -3.90
C LEU A 89 23.97 -16.43 -4.61
N LYS A 90 24.73 -17.32 -5.26
CA LYS A 90 25.93 -16.96 -6.02
C LYS A 90 25.61 -16.42 -7.42
N VAL A 91 24.46 -16.81 -7.98
CA VAL A 91 23.96 -16.34 -9.30
C VAL A 91 23.18 -15.03 -9.16
N LEU A 92 22.80 -14.66 -7.95
CA LEU A 92 22.22 -13.38 -7.60
C LEU A 92 23.24 -12.46 -6.88
N PRO A 93 24.34 -12.01 -7.54
CA PRO A 93 25.18 -10.97 -6.98
C PRO A 93 24.34 -9.68 -6.93
N GLY A 94 23.84 -9.35 -5.74
CA GLY A 94 22.93 -8.24 -5.49
C GLY A 94 21.54 -8.63 -4.96
N ALA A 95 21.21 -9.92 -4.86
CA ALA A 95 20.02 -10.42 -4.15
C ALA A 95 20.36 -11.22 -2.88
N ALA A 96 21.47 -10.87 -2.22
CA ALA A 96 21.39 -10.76 -0.77
C ALA A 96 20.14 -9.91 -0.42
N PRO A 97 19.48 -10.06 0.74
CA PRO A 97 18.30 -9.28 1.12
C PRO A 97 18.62 -7.78 1.36
N THR A 98 19.30 -7.16 0.42
CA THR A 98 19.96 -5.86 0.44
C THR A 98 19.60 -5.09 -0.83
N GLN A 99 18.30 -4.86 -1.02
CA GLN A 99 17.79 -3.51 -0.85
C GLN A 99 16.60 -3.68 0.09
N SER A 100 16.84 -3.39 1.36
CA SER A 100 15.92 -3.65 2.46
C SER A 100 14.49 -3.23 2.10
N PRO A 101 13.45 -3.94 2.59
CA PRO A 101 12.06 -3.47 2.53
C PRO A 101 11.93 -1.98 2.90
N ASP A 102 12.82 -1.53 3.77
CA ASP A 102 13.06 -0.13 4.15
C ASP A 102 13.24 0.85 2.97
N ALA A 103 13.88 0.50 1.85
CA ALA A 103 13.99 1.41 0.70
C ALA A 103 12.62 1.66 0.01
N LEU A 104 11.81 0.62 -0.14
CA LEU A 104 10.45 0.73 -0.67
C LEU A 104 9.55 1.46 0.32
N TYR A 105 9.60 1.12 1.61
CA TYR A 105 8.83 1.80 2.64
C TYR A 105 9.20 3.28 2.77
N LYS A 106 10.50 3.62 2.66
CA LYS A 106 10.97 5.02 2.58
C LYS A 106 10.41 5.74 1.36
N LEU A 107 10.45 5.12 0.17
CA LEU A 107 9.87 5.71 -1.03
C LEU A 107 8.36 5.98 -0.86
N LEU A 108 7.61 5.01 -0.31
CA LEU A 108 6.18 5.16 -0.02
C LEU A 108 5.94 6.31 0.98
N GLY A 109 6.76 6.42 2.03
CA GLY A 109 6.70 7.54 2.98
C GLY A 109 6.99 8.90 2.33
N VAL A 110 7.97 8.97 1.44
CA VAL A 110 8.29 10.19 0.67
C VAL A 110 7.12 10.58 -0.24
N LEU A 111 6.50 9.63 -0.94
CA LEU A 111 5.32 9.88 -1.77
C LEU A 111 4.14 10.39 -0.94
N ALA A 112 3.92 9.82 0.25
CA ALA A 112 2.92 10.31 1.18
C ALA A 112 3.18 11.78 1.57
N GLY A 113 4.42 12.12 1.93
CA GLY A 113 4.81 13.49 2.27
C GLY A 113 4.61 14.48 1.12
N VAL A 114 4.93 14.09 -0.12
CA VAL A 114 4.67 14.89 -1.32
C VAL A 114 3.18 15.13 -1.50
N LEU A 115 2.36 14.09 -1.37
CA LEU A 115 0.91 14.20 -1.48
C LEU A 115 0.32 15.11 -0.40
N PHE A 116 0.75 15.00 0.86
CA PHE A 116 0.29 15.91 1.92
C PHE A 116 0.63 17.37 1.62
N ARG A 117 1.87 17.66 1.21
CA ARG A 117 2.29 19.03 0.86
C ARG A 117 1.47 19.61 -0.28
N ILE A 118 1.20 18.80 -1.32
CA ILE A 118 0.36 19.19 -2.46
C ILE A 118 -1.09 19.39 -2.00
N ALA A 119 -1.64 18.43 -1.27
CA ALA A 119 -3.03 18.41 -0.82
C ALA A 119 -3.39 19.65 0.01
N CYS A 120 -2.52 20.02 0.96
CA CYS A 120 -2.75 21.14 1.87
C CYS A 120 -2.59 22.52 1.21
N GLY A 121 -2.15 22.57 -0.05
CA GLY A 121 -2.25 23.76 -0.90
C GLY A 121 -3.59 23.92 -1.63
N PHE A 122 -4.44 22.89 -1.63
CA PHE A 122 -5.76 22.94 -2.24
C PHE A 122 -6.86 23.32 -1.24
N GLU A 123 -8.00 23.79 -1.76
CA GLU A 123 -9.23 24.01 -1.01
C GLU A 123 -10.29 22.95 -1.37
N GLY A 124 -11.32 22.83 -0.51
CA GLY A 124 -12.47 21.96 -0.73
C GLY A 124 -12.14 20.46 -0.75
N SER A 125 -12.96 19.68 -1.46
CA SER A 125 -12.88 18.21 -1.49
C SER A 125 -11.57 17.68 -2.05
N ARG A 126 -10.91 18.43 -2.95
CA ARG A 126 -9.63 18.05 -3.56
C ARG A 126 -8.52 17.89 -2.52
N ARG A 127 -8.53 18.71 -1.46
CA ARG A 127 -7.63 18.58 -0.30
C ARG A 127 -7.80 17.21 0.33
N GLY A 128 -9.04 16.86 0.70
CA GLY A 128 -9.32 15.60 1.37
C GLY A 128 -8.96 14.38 0.51
N VAL A 129 -9.28 14.39 -0.79
CA VAL A 129 -8.97 13.26 -1.69
C VAL A 129 -7.48 12.95 -1.70
N LEU A 130 -6.64 13.98 -1.84
CA LEU A 130 -5.19 13.82 -1.89
C LEU A 130 -4.57 13.52 -0.52
N VAL A 131 -5.14 14.04 0.57
CA VAL A 131 -4.72 13.63 1.92
C VAL A 131 -4.99 12.14 2.12
N LEU A 132 -6.19 11.64 1.83
CA LEU A 132 -6.52 10.22 1.99
C LEU A 132 -5.64 9.34 1.08
N LEU A 133 -5.32 9.80 -0.12
CA LEU A 133 -4.35 9.12 -0.98
C LEU A 133 -2.94 9.12 -0.35
N GLY A 134 -2.51 10.21 0.28
CA GLY A 134 -1.26 10.25 1.06
C GLY A 134 -1.25 9.23 2.20
N TYR A 135 -2.36 9.07 2.92
CA TYR A 135 -2.50 8.06 3.96
C TYR A 135 -2.50 6.62 3.43
N THR A 136 -2.91 6.40 2.18
CA THR A 136 -2.75 5.10 1.52
C THR A 136 -1.26 4.72 1.47
N TYR A 137 -0.42 5.62 0.95
CA TYR A 137 1.03 5.37 0.85
C TYR A 137 1.69 5.28 2.23
N LEU A 138 1.24 6.10 3.20
CA LEU A 138 1.73 6.03 4.57
C LEU A 138 1.36 4.71 5.26
N GLY A 139 0.14 4.20 5.03
CA GLY A 139 -0.30 2.89 5.52
C GLY A 139 0.55 1.77 4.96
N LEU A 140 0.83 1.78 3.65
CA LEU A 140 1.75 0.82 3.03
C LEU A 140 3.18 0.94 3.59
N ALA A 141 3.69 2.15 3.78
CA ALA A 141 5.00 2.41 4.38
C ALA A 141 5.11 1.86 5.82
N GLY A 142 4.03 1.95 6.59
CA GLY A 142 3.94 1.48 7.97
C GLY A 142 3.57 0.01 8.12
N GLY A 143 3.48 -0.76 7.03
CA GLY A 143 3.08 -2.17 7.09
C GLY A 143 1.62 -2.39 7.50
N ARG A 144 0.74 -1.41 7.24
CA ARG A 144 -0.71 -1.46 7.48
C ARG A 144 -1.48 -1.50 6.14
N PRO A 145 -1.46 -2.64 5.42
CA PRO A 145 -2.08 -2.77 4.10
C PRO A 145 -3.61 -2.64 4.14
N LEU A 146 -4.27 -3.05 5.23
CA LEU A 146 -5.72 -2.87 5.37
C LEU A 146 -6.09 -1.38 5.42
N ASP A 147 -5.44 -0.60 6.29
CA ASP A 147 -5.61 0.85 6.34
C ASP A 147 -5.40 1.46 4.96
N ALA A 148 -4.37 1.03 4.24
CA ALA A 148 -4.09 1.56 2.90
C ALA A 148 -5.24 1.33 1.91
N VAL A 149 -5.83 0.14 1.91
CA VAL A 149 -7.01 -0.16 1.09
C VAL A 149 -8.20 0.71 1.53
N VAL A 150 -8.46 0.82 2.83
CA VAL A 150 -9.56 1.65 3.36
C VAL A 150 -9.39 3.12 2.97
N PHE A 151 -8.19 3.68 3.11
CA PHE A 151 -7.87 5.04 2.67
C PHE A 151 -8.02 5.24 1.16
N THR A 152 -7.71 4.22 0.36
CA THR A 152 -7.94 4.25 -1.09
C THR A 152 -9.44 4.35 -1.41
N LEU A 153 -10.25 3.47 -0.80
CA LEU A 153 -11.70 3.49 -0.99
C LEU A 153 -12.32 4.81 -0.49
N ALA A 154 -11.88 5.31 0.67
CA ALA A 154 -12.34 6.60 1.20
C ALA A 154 -11.96 7.77 0.28
N SER A 155 -10.76 7.75 -0.31
CA SER A 155 -10.32 8.75 -1.30
C SER A 155 -11.22 8.75 -2.54
N ILE A 156 -11.57 7.57 -3.05
CA ILE A 156 -12.50 7.42 -4.20
C ILE A 156 -13.89 7.92 -3.84
N ALA A 157 -14.44 7.52 -2.68
CA ALA A 157 -15.73 8.00 -2.20
C ALA A 157 -15.78 9.53 -2.11
N LEU A 158 -14.73 10.14 -1.55
CA LEU A 158 -14.65 11.60 -1.44
C LEU A 158 -14.52 12.28 -2.81
N ALA A 159 -13.82 11.67 -3.76
CA ALA A 159 -13.73 12.15 -5.14
C ALA A 159 -15.08 12.10 -5.87
N ARG A 160 -15.96 11.17 -5.48
CA ARG A 160 -17.35 11.05 -5.95
C ARG A 160 -18.35 11.91 -5.16
N ALA A 161 -17.86 12.83 -4.31
CA ALA A 161 -18.67 13.65 -3.41
C ALA A 161 -19.54 12.85 -2.42
N ARG A 162 -19.14 11.61 -2.12
CA ARG A 162 -19.74 10.72 -1.12
C ARG A 162 -18.98 10.79 0.20
N GLY A 163 -18.98 11.98 0.79
CA GLY A 163 -18.28 12.24 2.07
C GLY A 163 -18.84 11.42 3.24
N ASP A 164 -20.12 11.05 3.17
CA ASP A 164 -20.80 10.12 4.07
C ASP A 164 -20.14 8.74 4.08
N VAL A 165 -19.93 8.18 2.88
CA VAL A 165 -19.28 6.87 2.71
C VAL A 165 -17.81 6.92 3.10
N ALA A 166 -17.11 8.00 2.73
CA ALA A 166 -15.71 8.18 3.09
C ALA A 166 -15.54 8.23 4.63
N ALA A 167 -16.38 8.99 5.33
CA ALA A 167 -16.34 9.06 6.79
C ALA A 167 -16.66 7.70 7.43
N GLU A 168 -17.65 6.97 6.92
CA GLU A 168 -18.02 5.66 7.46
C GLU A 168 -16.93 4.60 7.25
N LEU A 169 -16.23 4.63 6.11
CA LEU A 169 -15.05 3.78 5.86
C LEU A 169 -13.93 4.09 6.86
N LEU A 170 -13.64 5.36 7.11
CA LEU A 170 -12.55 5.75 8.02
C LEU A 170 -12.82 5.37 9.48
N LYS A 171 -14.09 5.37 9.92
CA LYS A 171 -14.45 4.85 11.25
C LYS A 171 -14.06 3.39 11.44
N ARG A 172 -14.00 2.59 10.36
CA ARG A 172 -13.59 1.17 10.42
C ARG A 172 -12.11 0.98 10.75
N VAL A 173 -11.32 2.05 10.66
CA VAL A 173 -9.92 2.08 11.06
C VAL A 173 -9.69 3.12 12.17
N ASP A 174 -10.73 3.45 12.93
CA ASP A 174 -10.71 4.39 14.06
C ASP A 174 -10.21 5.81 13.69
N VAL A 175 -10.51 6.25 12.46
CA VAL A 175 -10.09 7.54 11.93
C VAL A 175 -11.31 8.42 11.64
N ASP A 176 -11.24 9.69 12.05
CA ASP A 176 -12.20 10.72 11.67
C ASP A 176 -11.75 11.47 10.40
N LEU A 177 -12.69 11.73 9.47
CA LEU A 177 -12.39 12.34 8.18
C LEU A 177 -11.86 13.78 8.32
N GLU A 178 -12.50 14.61 9.13
CA GLU A 178 -12.04 16.00 9.32
C GLU A 178 -10.75 16.02 10.13
N GLY A 179 -10.69 15.22 11.20
CA GLY A 179 -9.52 15.08 12.06
C GLY A 179 -8.27 14.68 11.29
N VAL A 180 -8.36 13.69 10.40
CA VAL A 180 -7.21 13.21 9.63
C VAL A 180 -6.72 14.23 8.60
N ILE A 181 -7.64 14.98 7.98
CA ILE A 181 -7.30 16.07 7.06
C ILE A 181 -6.62 17.22 7.80
N ASN A 182 -7.21 17.65 8.92
CA ASN A 182 -6.67 18.74 9.73
C ASN A 182 -5.31 18.38 10.32
N PHE A 183 -5.15 17.14 10.79
CA PHE A 183 -3.87 16.65 11.30
C PHE A 183 -2.78 16.68 10.23
N ALA A 184 -3.05 16.14 9.04
CA ALA A 184 -2.08 16.13 7.95
C ALA A 184 -1.64 17.55 7.56
N CYS A 185 -2.58 18.49 7.45
CA CYS A 185 -2.23 19.86 7.10
C CYS A 185 -1.56 20.64 8.23
N GLY A 186 -1.95 20.41 9.49
CA GLY A 186 -1.22 20.95 10.64
C GLY A 186 0.23 20.43 10.71
N ALA A 187 0.45 19.14 10.40
CA ALA A 187 1.79 18.57 10.32
C ALA A 187 2.62 19.17 9.17
N VAL A 188 2.01 19.45 8.01
CA VAL A 188 2.67 20.14 6.89
C VAL A 188 3.04 21.58 7.28
N GLU A 189 2.15 22.31 7.94
CA GLU A 189 2.42 23.67 8.42
C GLU A 189 3.56 23.69 9.45
N LEU A 190 3.56 22.75 10.39
CA LEU A 190 4.64 22.59 11.35
C LEU A 190 5.97 22.27 10.65
N ALA A 191 5.97 21.38 9.66
CA ALA A 191 7.16 21.05 8.89
C ALA A 191 7.73 22.27 8.17
N LYS A 192 6.88 23.07 7.50
CA LYS A 192 7.29 24.33 6.85
C LYS A 192 7.90 25.31 7.83
N PHE A 193 7.26 25.47 8.99
CA PHE A 193 7.76 26.36 10.05
C PHE A 193 9.14 25.94 10.58
N LEU A 194 9.40 24.64 10.69
CA LEU A 194 10.71 24.10 11.08
C LEU A 194 11.76 24.33 9.98
N GLU A 195 11.39 24.08 8.72
CA GLU A 195 12.24 24.34 7.55
C GLU A 195 12.66 25.81 7.45
N ASP A 196 11.73 26.73 7.70
CA ASP A 196 11.98 28.19 7.73
C ASP A 196 12.97 28.60 8.84
N ARG A 197 13.13 27.76 9.87
CA ARG A 197 14.12 27.94 10.95
C ARG A 197 15.40 27.16 10.74
N GLY A 198 15.59 26.57 9.56
CA GLY A 198 16.77 25.78 9.22
C GLY A 198 16.78 24.38 9.84
N ILE A 199 15.64 23.90 10.35
CA ILE A 199 15.50 22.55 10.91
C ILE A 199 14.89 21.66 9.82
N SER A 200 15.75 20.96 9.08
CA SER A 200 15.34 20.07 7.97
C SER A 200 15.09 18.62 8.40
N SER A 201 15.43 18.25 9.64
CA SER A 201 15.17 16.94 10.22
C SER A 201 15.18 17.01 11.75
N ILE A 202 14.28 16.30 12.42
CA ILE A 202 14.43 16.00 13.85
C ILE A 202 15.57 14.96 13.94
N PRO A 203 16.63 15.19 14.74
CA PRO A 203 17.69 14.19 14.93
C PRO A 203 17.08 12.88 15.44
N GLU A 204 17.63 11.75 14.97
CA GLU A 204 17.25 10.39 15.41
C GLU A 204 17.33 10.20 16.93
#